data_AF-A0A356LLD3-F1
#
_entry.id   AF-A0A356LLD3-F1
#
_cell.length_a   1.000
_cell.length_b   1.000
_cell.length_c   1.000
_cell.angle_alpha   90.00
_cell.angle_beta   90.00
_cell.angle_gamma   90.00
#
_symmetry.space_group_name_H-M   'P 1'
#
loop_
_entity.id
_entity.type
_entity.pdbx_description
1 polymer ?
#
loop_
_entity_poly.entity_id
_entity_poly.type
_entity_poly.pdbx_seq_one_letter_code
_entity_poly.pdbx_strand_id
1 'polypeptide(L)'
;MRTRPRSIFPAFRHLILVLAGMLHFAPEAVAGQANIAQCVRPANGTGHPCRSNNPFTLGAIEPAINSGAGNPVNLATGNKYQETIDLPLRHDGLLVMRSYNAMDRADRGLGVGWRHNFDINLQRTPDGLQITQADGSRILFGRRAGKAAPAAIPAHGRLVIADSGWDWH
;
A
#
# COMPACT_ATOMS: atom_id res chain seq x y z
N MET A 1 -18.00 81.63 14.82
CA MET A 1 -16.88 80.68 15.03
C MET A 1 -17.39 79.30 14.63
N ARG A 2 -16.98 78.79 13.44
CA ARG A 2 -17.39 77.49 12.89
C ARG A 2 -16.48 76.40 13.46
N THR A 3 -17.02 75.42 14.16
CA THR A 3 -16.29 74.18 14.51
C THR A 3 -16.93 73.00 13.79
N ARG A 4 -16.07 72.22 13.12
CA ARG A 4 -16.42 71.09 12.23
C ARG A 4 -16.81 69.84 13.04
N PRO A 5 -17.68 68.95 12.51
CA PRO A 5 -17.97 67.67 13.13
C PRO A 5 -16.79 66.70 12.91
N ARG A 6 -16.36 65.98 13.96
CA ARG A 6 -15.40 64.89 13.82
C ARG A 6 -16.14 63.58 13.66
N SER A 7 -15.85 62.90 12.56
CA SER A 7 -16.42 61.62 12.17
C SER A 7 -16.04 60.50 13.17
N ILE A 8 -17.06 59.77 13.61
CA ILE A 8 -16.95 58.42 14.14
C ILE A 8 -16.58 57.54 12.94
N PHE A 9 -15.37 56.99 12.88
CA PHE A 9 -14.92 55.81 12.09
C PHE A 9 -13.40 55.92 11.96
N PRO A 10 -12.63 55.07 12.67
CA PRO A 10 -12.01 53.96 11.94
C PRO A 10 -11.85 52.72 12.82
N ALA A 11 -12.81 51.80 12.77
CA ALA A 11 -12.65 50.47 13.42
C ALA A 11 -13.10 49.32 12.50
N PHE A 12 -13.15 49.56 11.18
CA PHE A 12 -13.65 48.60 10.19
C PHE A 12 -12.61 48.22 9.13
N ARG A 13 -11.31 48.30 9.45
CA ARG A 13 -10.23 47.89 8.52
C ARG A 13 -9.47 46.63 8.92
N HIS A 14 -9.75 46.03 10.07
CA HIS A 14 -9.04 44.81 10.52
C HIS A 14 -9.82 43.51 10.39
N LEU A 15 -11.08 43.53 9.94
CA LEU A 15 -11.90 42.31 9.80
C LEU A 15 -11.83 41.64 8.41
N ILE A 16 -11.26 42.30 7.39
CA ILE A 16 -11.19 41.76 6.01
C ILE A 16 -9.90 40.98 5.73
N LEU A 17 -8.84 41.12 6.55
CA LEU A 17 -7.57 40.43 6.32
C LEU A 17 -7.49 39.01 6.87
N VAL A 18 -8.45 38.56 7.68
CA VAL A 18 -8.44 37.19 8.23
C VAL A 18 -9.11 36.18 7.29
N LEU A 19 -10.00 36.61 6.38
CA LEU A 19 -10.61 35.71 5.38
C LEU A 19 -9.75 35.53 4.11
N ALA A 20 -8.84 36.46 3.80
CA ALA A 20 -7.96 36.36 2.62
C ALA A 20 -6.75 35.43 2.85
N GLY A 21 -6.37 35.16 4.10
CA GLY A 21 -5.24 34.29 4.44
C GLY A 21 -5.51 32.79 4.39
N MET A 22 -6.78 32.36 4.37
CA MET A 22 -7.15 30.93 4.30
C MET A 22 -7.28 30.40 2.87
N LEU A 23 -7.18 31.26 1.86
CA LEU A 23 -7.26 30.87 0.44
C LEU A 23 -5.88 30.61 -0.20
N HIS A 24 -4.78 30.68 0.56
CA HIS A 24 -3.41 30.46 0.06
C HIS A 24 -2.67 29.30 0.72
N PHE A 25 -3.36 28.52 1.56
CA PHE A 25 -2.92 27.20 1.99
C PHE A 25 -3.91 26.14 1.54
N ALA A 26 -4.19 26.09 0.23
CA ALA A 26 -4.55 24.82 -0.37
C ALA A 26 -3.22 24.07 -0.53
N PRO A 27 -2.98 22.96 0.20
CA PRO A 27 -1.93 22.06 -0.21
C PRO A 27 -2.31 21.57 -1.61
N GLU A 28 -1.58 22.02 -2.62
CA GLU A 28 -1.50 21.36 -3.92
C GLU A 28 -0.89 19.97 -3.70
N ALA A 29 -1.73 19.04 -3.27
CA ALA A 29 -1.49 17.61 -3.33
C ALA A 29 -2.80 16.89 -3.69
N VAL A 30 -3.54 17.46 -4.66
CA VAL A 30 -4.47 16.71 -5.50
C VAL A 30 -3.75 16.42 -6.81
N ALA A 31 -2.73 15.57 -6.73
CA ALA A 31 -2.12 14.88 -7.86
C ALA A 31 -1.50 13.59 -7.29
N GLY A 32 -1.90 12.38 -7.67
CA GLY A 32 -2.78 11.98 -8.74
C GLY A 32 -3.81 10.94 -8.30
N GLN A 33 -4.80 10.78 -9.16
CA GLN A 33 -5.45 9.50 -9.38
C GLN A 33 -4.42 8.36 -9.28
N ALA A 34 -4.36 7.68 -8.13
CA ALA A 34 -4.28 6.25 -8.21
C ALA A 34 -5.64 5.85 -8.78
N ASN A 35 -5.63 5.45 -10.05
CA ASN A 35 -6.75 4.81 -10.71
C ASN A 35 -7.46 3.89 -9.71
N ILE A 36 -8.77 3.81 -9.84
CA ILE A 36 -9.63 2.83 -9.15
C ILE A 36 -9.17 1.44 -9.62
N ALA A 37 -8.00 0.99 -9.16
CA ALA A 37 -7.45 -0.32 -9.44
C ALA A 37 -8.41 -1.28 -8.77
N GLN A 38 -9.12 -2.02 -9.61
CA GLN A 38 -10.24 -2.87 -9.24
C GLN A 38 -9.84 -3.76 -8.07
N CYS A 39 -10.52 -3.57 -6.95
CA CYS A 39 -10.21 -4.27 -5.72
C CYS A 39 -10.71 -5.72 -5.80
N VAL A 40 -9.80 -6.67 -6.02
CA VAL A 40 -10.12 -8.11 -6.13
C VAL A 40 -9.54 -8.87 -4.92
N ARG A 41 -10.35 -9.03 -3.85
CA ARG A 41 -10.18 -9.75 -2.54
C ARG A 41 -8.89 -9.51 -1.73
N PRO A 42 -8.99 -9.55 -0.39
CA PRO A 42 -7.84 -9.91 0.44
C PRO A 42 -7.41 -11.36 0.18
N ALA A 43 -6.13 -11.58 -0.12
CA ALA A 43 -5.51 -12.86 0.18
C ALA A 43 -5.61 -13.10 1.69
N ASN A 44 -5.87 -14.34 2.11
CA ASN A 44 -5.76 -14.71 3.52
C ASN A 44 -4.37 -14.27 4.02
N GLY A 45 -4.36 -13.36 5.01
CA GLY A 45 -3.15 -12.99 5.74
C GLY A 45 -2.60 -11.56 5.55
N THR A 46 -3.19 -10.68 4.73
CA THR A 46 -2.64 -9.29 4.59
C THR A 46 -3.59 -8.14 4.92
N GLY A 47 -4.90 -8.33 4.84
CA GLY A 47 -5.85 -7.23 5.00
C GLY A 47 -5.76 -6.16 3.91
N HIS A 48 -5.10 -6.43 2.77
CA HIS A 48 -5.09 -5.55 1.61
C HIS A 48 -6.50 -5.51 0.99
N PRO A 49 -7.20 -4.36 0.93
CA PRO A 49 -8.58 -4.28 0.49
C PRO A 49 -8.74 -4.33 -1.03
N CYS A 50 -7.66 -4.12 -1.79
CA CYS A 50 -7.71 -3.85 -3.22
C CYS A 50 -6.48 -4.40 -3.95
N ARG A 51 -6.56 -5.57 -4.58
CA ARG A 51 -5.44 -6.14 -5.34
C ARG A 51 -4.77 -5.14 -6.27
N SER A 52 -3.45 -5.02 -6.16
CA SER A 52 -2.61 -4.42 -7.19
C SER A 52 -2.09 -5.50 -8.13
N ASN A 53 -2.24 -5.28 -9.43
CA ASN A 53 -1.55 -6.09 -10.42
C ASN A 53 -0.14 -5.52 -10.59
N ASN A 54 0.79 -6.02 -9.78
CA ASN A 54 2.20 -5.66 -9.87
C ASN A 54 3.05 -6.93 -10.07
N PRO A 55 4.25 -6.83 -10.68
CA PRO A 55 5.06 -8.00 -11.02
C PRO A 55 5.74 -8.67 -9.81
N PHE A 56 5.60 -8.11 -8.61
CA PHE A 56 6.28 -8.57 -7.39
C PHE A 56 5.37 -9.38 -6.45
N THR A 57 4.08 -9.44 -6.77
CA THR A 57 3.07 -10.17 -5.99
C THR A 57 2.21 -11.01 -6.94
N LEU A 58 2.21 -12.32 -6.73
CA LEU A 58 1.17 -13.20 -7.29
C LEU A 58 -0.16 -12.88 -6.62
N GLY A 59 -1.08 -12.30 -7.40
CA GLY A 59 -2.41 -11.95 -6.90
C GLY A 59 -3.37 -13.14 -6.84
N ALA A 60 -4.56 -12.89 -6.26
CA ALA A 60 -5.62 -13.88 -6.15
C ALA A 60 -6.02 -14.47 -7.52
N ILE A 61 -6.26 -15.77 -7.60
CA ILE A 61 -6.57 -16.43 -8.88
C ILE A 61 -8.07 -16.31 -9.24
N GLU A 62 -8.91 -15.91 -8.27
CA GLU A 62 -10.36 -15.79 -8.44
C GLU A 62 -10.88 -14.34 -8.35
N PRO A 63 -11.94 -13.98 -9.09
CA PRO A 63 -12.63 -12.70 -8.95
C PRO A 63 -13.19 -12.50 -7.54
N ALA A 64 -13.32 -11.24 -7.13
CA ALA A 64 -13.75 -10.93 -5.78
C ALA A 64 -14.37 -9.55 -5.63
N ILE A 65 -15.10 -9.41 -4.53
CA ILE A 65 -15.84 -8.21 -4.15
C ILE A 65 -14.86 -7.13 -3.68
N ASN A 66 -15.04 -5.91 -4.17
CA ASN A 66 -14.36 -4.73 -3.66
C ASN A 66 -14.88 -4.42 -2.24
N SER A 67 -14.01 -4.56 -1.23
CA SER A 67 -14.34 -4.23 0.18
C SER A 67 -13.58 -3.00 0.69
N GLY A 68 -13.01 -2.21 -0.22
CA GLY A 68 -12.30 -0.97 0.10
C GLY A 68 -13.24 0.24 0.09
N ALA A 69 -13.06 1.14 1.06
CA ALA A 69 -13.70 2.45 1.05
C ALA A 69 -12.73 3.56 1.49
N GLY A 70 -12.98 4.78 1.03
CA GLY A 70 -12.19 5.95 1.40
C GLY A 70 -10.71 5.80 1.02
N ASN A 71 -9.82 6.06 1.99
CA ASN A 71 -8.38 6.06 1.79
C ASN A 71 -7.77 4.67 2.02
N PRO A 72 -7.77 3.82 0.99
CA PRO A 72 -8.50 2.56 0.95
C PRO A 72 -8.37 1.78 2.27
N VAL A 73 -9.50 1.71 2.97
CA VAL A 73 -9.67 0.94 4.22
C VAL A 73 -10.54 -0.27 3.92
N ASN A 74 -10.13 -1.44 4.39
CA ASN A 74 -10.96 -2.64 4.37
C ASN A 74 -12.16 -2.47 5.32
N LEU A 75 -13.37 -2.48 4.77
CA LEU A 75 -14.61 -2.26 5.53
C LEU A 75 -14.88 -3.32 6.61
N ALA A 76 -14.39 -4.54 6.44
CA ALA A 76 -14.60 -5.62 7.40
C ALA A 76 -13.59 -5.60 8.55
N THR A 77 -12.36 -5.16 8.30
CA THR A 77 -11.25 -5.24 9.27
C THR A 77 -10.75 -3.89 9.78
N GLY A 78 -11.15 -2.79 9.14
CA GLY A 78 -10.61 -1.46 9.41
C GLY A 78 -9.14 -1.28 8.97
N ASN A 79 -8.53 -2.27 8.31
CA ASN A 79 -7.15 -2.16 7.87
C ASN A 79 -7.00 -1.16 6.73
N LYS A 80 -6.12 -0.16 6.89
CA LYS A 80 -5.67 0.70 5.80
C LYS A 80 -4.50 0.04 5.08
N TYR A 81 -4.59 0.00 3.75
CA TYR A 81 -3.48 -0.42 2.91
C TYR A 81 -3.31 0.58 1.77
N GLN A 82 -2.07 0.91 1.41
CA GLN A 82 -1.79 1.88 0.37
C GLN A 82 -0.50 1.51 -0.36
N GLU A 83 -0.50 1.59 -1.68
CA GLU A 83 0.71 1.49 -2.50
C GLU A 83 1.10 2.84 -3.08
N THR A 84 2.38 3.03 -3.32
CA THR A 84 2.92 4.23 -3.96
C THR A 84 4.14 3.86 -4.78
N ILE A 85 4.10 4.22 -6.06
CA ILE A 85 5.25 4.06 -6.96
C ILE A 85 6.17 5.25 -6.70
N ASP A 86 7.35 4.99 -6.14
CA ASP A 86 8.36 6.03 -5.89
C ASP A 86 9.22 6.27 -7.15
N LEU A 87 9.50 5.21 -7.91
CA LEU A 87 10.18 5.28 -9.21
C LEU A 87 9.41 4.43 -10.22
N PRO A 88 8.74 5.05 -11.22
CA PRO A 88 8.04 4.29 -12.25
C PRO A 88 9.03 3.48 -13.09
N LEU A 89 8.54 2.40 -13.71
CA LEU A 89 9.35 1.52 -14.55
C LEU A 89 10.13 2.33 -15.59
N ARG A 90 11.46 2.21 -15.55
CA ARG A 90 12.37 2.86 -16.48
C ARG A 90 12.87 1.87 -17.54
N HIS A 91 13.58 2.40 -18.55
CA HIS A 91 14.16 1.61 -19.64
C HIS A 91 15.21 0.59 -19.18
N ASP A 92 15.80 0.81 -18.00
CA ASP A 92 16.74 -0.11 -17.34
C ASP A 92 16.03 -1.26 -16.60
N GLY A 93 14.69 -1.28 -16.60
CA GLY A 93 13.88 -2.30 -15.93
C GLY A 93 13.63 -2.03 -14.44
N LEU A 94 14.13 -0.92 -13.88
CA LEU A 94 13.93 -0.62 -12.47
C LEU A 94 12.55 -0.02 -12.21
N LEU A 95 11.82 -0.64 -11.27
CA LEU A 95 10.57 -0.17 -10.71
C LEU A 95 10.69 -0.23 -9.18
N VAL A 96 10.51 0.91 -8.51
CA VAL A 96 10.53 1.00 -7.05
C VAL A 96 9.15 1.43 -6.57
N MET A 97 8.59 0.63 -5.68
CA MET A 97 7.28 0.83 -5.10
C MET A 97 7.35 0.52 -3.61
N ARG A 98 6.59 1.29 -2.82
CA ARG A 98 6.34 1.01 -1.41
C ARG A 98 4.88 0.72 -1.17
N SER A 99 4.64 -0.11 -0.16
CA SER A 99 3.32 -0.40 0.38
C SER A 99 3.29 -0.11 1.87
N TYR A 100 2.20 0.48 2.33
CA TYR A 100 1.87 0.65 3.73
C TYR A 100 0.72 -0.27 4.12
N ASN A 101 0.82 -0.93 5.27
CA ASN A 101 -0.22 -1.74 5.87
C ASN A 101 -0.35 -1.40 7.36
N ALA A 102 -1.50 -0.84 7.77
CA ALA A 102 -1.70 -0.39 9.15
C ALA A 102 -1.72 -1.53 10.18
N MET A 103 -1.99 -2.76 9.75
CA MET A 103 -1.94 -3.94 10.61
C MET A 103 -0.55 -4.60 10.64
N ASP A 104 0.36 -4.24 9.74
CA ASP A 104 1.74 -4.71 9.83
C ASP A 104 2.50 -3.89 10.88
N ARG A 105 2.96 -4.57 11.92
CA ARG A 105 3.67 -3.97 13.05
C ARG A 105 5.18 -4.07 12.93
N ALA A 106 5.68 -4.73 11.90
CA ALA A 106 7.11 -4.84 11.68
C ALA A 106 7.68 -3.54 11.09
N ASP A 107 8.87 -3.18 11.57
CA ASP A 107 9.73 -2.21 10.93
C ASP A 107 10.84 -2.95 10.18
N ARG A 108 11.03 -2.60 8.92
CA ARG A 108 12.02 -3.20 8.02
C ARG A 108 13.00 -2.15 7.48
N GLY A 109 13.13 -1.02 8.18
CA GLY A 109 14.03 0.08 7.83
C GLY A 109 13.35 1.26 7.14
N LEU A 110 12.05 1.17 6.85
CA LEU A 110 11.25 2.26 6.26
C LEU A 110 10.21 2.83 7.24
N GLY A 111 10.21 2.34 8.49
CA GLY A 111 9.19 2.61 9.50
C GLY A 111 8.16 1.50 9.59
N VAL A 112 7.42 1.49 10.71
CA VAL A 112 6.41 0.48 11.01
C VAL A 112 5.34 0.44 9.92
N GLY A 113 5.05 -0.77 9.44
CA GLY A 113 4.01 -1.03 8.45
C GLY A 113 4.37 -0.68 7.02
N TRP A 114 5.58 -0.15 6.79
CA TRP A 114 6.11 0.11 5.44
C TRP A 114 6.95 -1.04 4.92
N ARG A 115 6.82 -1.29 3.62
CA ARG A 115 7.58 -2.29 2.86
C ARG A 115 7.88 -1.75 1.46
N HIS A 116 8.97 -2.22 0.85
CA HIS A 116 9.27 -2.00 -0.56
C HIS A 116 9.12 -3.29 -1.37
N ASN A 117 8.96 -3.15 -2.69
CA ASN A 117 8.66 -4.24 -3.62
C ASN A 117 9.76 -5.32 -3.78
N PHE A 118 10.94 -5.11 -3.21
CA PHE A 118 12.03 -6.10 -3.21
C PHE A 118 12.15 -6.88 -1.88
N ASP A 119 11.31 -6.58 -0.88
CA ASP A 119 11.23 -7.37 0.35
C ASP A 119 10.36 -8.61 0.13
N ILE A 120 10.93 -9.56 -0.61
CA ILE A 120 10.40 -10.91 -0.81
C ILE A 120 11.34 -11.87 -0.10
N ASN A 121 10.82 -12.72 0.77
CA ASN A 121 11.64 -13.63 1.54
C ASN A 121 11.02 -15.02 1.66
N LEU A 122 11.89 -16.03 1.65
CA LEU A 122 11.55 -17.43 1.89
C LEU A 122 11.96 -17.81 3.32
N GLN A 123 11.02 -18.36 4.08
CA GLN A 123 11.22 -18.79 5.47
C GLN A 123 10.78 -20.23 5.66
N ARG A 124 11.42 -20.92 6.62
CA ARG A 124 10.96 -22.23 7.10
C ARG A 124 9.88 -22.03 8.15
N THR A 125 8.86 -22.87 8.12
CA THR A 125 7.79 -22.93 9.12
C THR A 125 7.72 -24.34 9.71
N PRO A 126 7.03 -24.56 10.86
CA PRO A 126 6.81 -25.90 11.39
C PRO A 126 6.15 -26.87 10.39
N ASP A 127 5.34 -26.32 9.49
CA ASP A 127 4.52 -27.08 8.53
C ASP A 127 5.14 -27.17 7.12
N GLY A 128 6.26 -26.48 6.87
CA GLY A 128 6.94 -26.49 5.58
C GLY A 128 7.73 -25.22 5.30
N LEU A 129 7.38 -24.53 4.23
CA LEU A 129 8.01 -23.28 3.80
C LEU A 129 6.96 -22.19 3.60
N GLN A 130 7.39 -20.94 3.67
CA GLN A 130 6.56 -19.78 3.39
C GLN A 130 7.34 -18.77 2.58
N ILE A 131 6.76 -18.30 1.48
CA ILE A 131 7.19 -17.07 0.82
C ILE A 131 6.33 -15.93 1.36
N THR A 132 6.99 -14.89 1.86
CA THR A 132 6.37 -13.59 2.09
C THR A 132 6.62 -12.71 0.88
N GLN A 133 5.57 -12.24 0.23
CA GLN A 133 5.61 -11.45 -1.00
C GLN A 133 5.74 -9.95 -0.73
N ALA A 134 6.01 -9.18 -1.78
CA ALA A 134 6.23 -7.74 -1.73
C ALA A 134 5.08 -6.93 -1.10
N ASP A 135 3.85 -7.41 -1.16
CA ASP A 135 2.67 -6.73 -0.61
C ASP A 135 2.39 -7.08 0.86
N GLY A 136 3.12 -8.04 1.45
CA GLY A 136 2.78 -8.60 2.77
C GLY A 136 2.30 -10.05 2.75
N SER A 137 1.80 -10.51 1.60
CA SER A 137 1.06 -11.77 1.49
C SER A 137 1.96 -12.97 1.62
N ARG A 138 1.36 -14.07 2.06
CA ARG A 138 2.08 -15.28 2.46
C ARG A 138 1.58 -16.42 1.61
N ILE A 139 2.50 -17.05 0.90
CA ILE A 139 2.26 -18.29 0.19
C ILE A 139 2.88 -19.39 1.02
N LEU A 140 2.02 -20.31 1.47
CA LEU A 140 2.42 -21.48 2.24
C LEU A 140 2.72 -22.63 1.29
N PHE A 141 3.80 -23.34 1.58
CA PHE A 141 4.19 -24.57 0.92
C PHE A 141 4.26 -25.68 1.94
N GLY A 142 3.75 -26.85 1.57
CA GLY A 142 3.77 -28.02 2.44
C GLY A 142 5.18 -28.53 2.69
N ARG A 143 5.27 -29.59 3.50
CA ARG A 143 6.54 -30.30 3.69
C ARG A 143 7.09 -30.79 2.35
N ARG A 144 8.42 -30.75 2.26
CA ARG A 144 9.16 -31.21 1.10
C ARG A 144 8.90 -32.69 0.82
N ALA A 145 8.62 -33.03 -0.43
CA ALA A 145 8.59 -34.37 -0.97
C ALA A 145 9.67 -34.49 -2.07
N GLY A 146 10.71 -35.31 -1.83
CA GLY A 146 11.81 -35.46 -2.79
C GLY A 146 12.61 -34.16 -2.92
N LYS A 147 12.61 -33.50 -4.08
CA LYS A 147 13.27 -32.18 -4.29
C LYS A 147 12.27 -31.02 -4.36
N ALA A 148 10.98 -31.26 -4.17
CA ALA A 148 9.95 -30.23 -4.33
C ALA A 148 9.14 -30.02 -3.05
N ALA A 149 8.58 -28.83 -2.89
CA ALA A 149 7.56 -28.50 -1.90
C ALA A 149 6.36 -27.88 -2.63
N PRO A 150 5.20 -28.56 -2.67
CA PRO A 150 4.01 -28.02 -3.34
C PRO A 150 3.41 -26.86 -2.53
N ALA A 151 2.89 -25.85 -3.21
CA ALA A 151 2.11 -24.82 -2.56
C ALA A 151 0.81 -25.39 -2.00
N ALA A 152 0.33 -24.84 -0.88
CA ALA A 152 -0.94 -25.22 -0.28
C ALA A 152 -2.12 -24.95 -1.22
N ILE A 153 -2.01 -23.91 -2.05
CA ILE A 153 -2.93 -23.63 -3.16
C ILE A 153 -2.20 -24.04 -4.46
N PRO A 154 -2.70 -25.03 -5.22
CA PRO A 154 -1.99 -25.56 -6.39
C PRO A 154 -1.61 -24.50 -7.45
N ALA A 155 -2.43 -23.46 -7.61
CA ALA A 155 -2.18 -22.37 -8.54
C ALA A 155 -1.03 -21.42 -8.13
N HIS A 156 -0.51 -21.52 -6.90
CA HIS A 156 0.74 -20.86 -6.50
C HIS A 156 1.99 -21.71 -6.82
N GLY A 157 1.82 -22.87 -7.46
CA GLY A 157 2.90 -23.66 -8.01
C GLY A 157 3.67 -24.46 -6.94
N ARG A 158 5.00 -24.52 -7.09
CA ARG A 158 5.88 -25.32 -6.22
C ARG A 158 7.27 -24.71 -6.11
N LEU A 159 7.93 -25.00 -4.99
CA LEU A 159 9.36 -24.76 -4.82
C LEU A 159 10.14 -26.01 -5.16
N VAL A 160 11.20 -25.89 -5.96
CA VAL A 160 12.11 -26.97 -6.33
C VAL A 160 13.51 -26.61 -5.89
N ILE A 161 14.24 -27.57 -5.33
CA ILE A 161 15.63 -27.34 -4.91
C ILE A 161 16.52 -27.20 -6.13
N ALA A 162 17.25 -26.09 -6.16
CA ALA A 162 18.31 -25.76 -7.10
C ALA A 162 19.69 -25.92 -6.45
N ASP A 163 20.76 -25.72 -7.22
CA ASP A 163 22.15 -25.89 -6.76
C ASP A 163 22.50 -24.95 -5.59
N SER A 164 21.89 -23.77 -5.53
CA SER A 164 22.16 -22.75 -4.51
C SER A 164 20.93 -22.25 -3.76
N GLY A 165 19.79 -22.95 -3.85
CA GLY A 165 18.57 -22.52 -3.16
C GLY A 165 17.30 -23.19 -3.64
N TRP A 166 16.29 -22.36 -3.92
CA TRP A 166 14.97 -22.79 -4.36
C TRP A 166 14.56 -22.01 -5.59
N ASP A 167 14.13 -22.74 -6.61
CA ASP A 167 13.45 -22.20 -7.77
C ASP A 167 11.94 -22.28 -7.53
N TRP A 168 11.25 -21.19 -7.81
CA TRP A 168 9.79 -21.11 -7.73
C TRP A 168 9.19 -21.22 -9.13
N HIS A 169 8.36 -22.23 -9.33
CA HIS A 169 7.64 -22.52 -10.57
C HIS A 169 6.13 -22.49 -10.37
#